data_AF-A0AA95G7U7-F1
#
_entry.id   AF-A0AA95G7U7-F1
#
_cell.length_a   1.000
_cell.length_b   1.000
_cell.length_c   1.000
_cell.angle_alpha   90.00
_cell.angle_beta   90.00
_cell.angle_gamma   90.00
#
_symmetry.space_group_name_H-M   'P 1'
#
loop_
_entity.id
_entity.type
_entity.pdbx_description
1 polymer ?
#
loop_
_entity_poly.entity_id
_entity_poly.type
_entity_poly.pdbx_seq_one_letter_code
_entity_poly.pdbx_strand_id
1 'polypeptide(L)'
;MFEQLLKIISLESLIFVFKEKNLFQEFQFHQETQALKHAEISKISDSDILRTILPIELSSKMFGSGNLNLLAFIFALRHKIVELNSLFHLSALKLLRSSSYLTLKNEYDIIFGKEFSLNYHELENYLHPNFWGQAKSIPIVGFSAVGCHFVLRDVTYCRAFDAYSLPFCNYVTSELFCDHHLREKFWGEQIFNECSVQAKIAQFYLNIHNFKEIDEESLKKILDNFFHYFDESFRRKKPSSISTEKVKELLNFYSFSTLEELKIVGGEELRKRFLEKAKYFHPDKGGSQDRFRQAREYYENLRELLGK
;
A
#
# COMPACT_ATOMS: atom_id res chain seq x y z
N MET A 1 6.12 -24.65 11.78
CA MET A 1 4.89 -23.89 11.50
C MET A 1 5.11 -22.80 10.45
N PHE A 2 5.96 -21.78 10.66
CA PHE A 2 6.18 -20.72 9.66
C PHE A 2 6.65 -21.24 8.29
N GLU A 3 7.69 -22.07 8.26
CA GLU A 3 8.20 -22.68 7.02
C GLU A 3 7.13 -23.51 6.28
N GLN A 4 6.19 -24.11 7.02
CA GLN A 4 5.07 -24.84 6.41
C GLN A 4 4.05 -23.87 5.81
N LEU A 5 3.77 -22.73 6.45
CA LEU A 5 2.92 -21.67 5.90
C LEU A 5 3.54 -21.06 4.63
N LEU A 6 4.85 -20.82 4.63
CA LEU A 6 5.57 -20.32 3.46
C LEU A 6 5.50 -21.29 2.27
N LYS A 7 5.54 -22.61 2.52
CA LYS A 7 5.37 -23.63 1.46
C LYS A 7 3.97 -23.68 0.87
N ILE A 8 2.95 -23.22 1.61
CA ILE A 8 1.57 -23.15 1.11
C ILE A 8 1.39 -21.96 0.16
N ILE A 9 2.11 -20.86 0.39
CA ILE A 9 2.02 -19.63 -0.41
C ILE A 9 3.07 -19.67 -1.52
N SER A 10 2.66 -20.09 -2.72
CA SER A 10 3.50 -20.08 -3.91
C SER A 10 3.72 -18.67 -4.45
N LEU A 11 4.98 -18.35 -4.80
CA LEU A 11 5.34 -17.11 -5.49
C LEU A 11 4.70 -17.02 -6.88
N GLU A 12 4.60 -18.15 -7.59
CA GLU A 12 3.92 -18.21 -8.88
C GLU A 12 2.44 -17.82 -8.76
N SER A 13 1.73 -18.38 -7.78
CA SER A 13 0.34 -18.01 -7.53
C SER A 13 0.18 -16.52 -7.22
N LEU A 14 1.11 -15.93 -6.46
CA LEU A 14 1.11 -14.49 -6.19
C LEU A 14 1.31 -13.66 -7.47
N ILE A 15 2.24 -14.05 -8.34
CA ILE A 15 2.47 -13.41 -9.64
C ILE A 15 1.18 -13.43 -10.45
N PHE A 16 0.50 -14.58 -10.55
CA PHE A 16 -0.74 -14.69 -11.29
C PHE A 16 -1.88 -13.88 -10.67
N VAL A 17 -1.96 -13.77 -9.34
CA VAL A 17 -2.91 -12.86 -8.67
C VAL A 17 -2.66 -11.40 -9.05
N PHE A 18 -1.39 -10.98 -9.17
CA PHE A 18 -1.07 -9.61 -9.60
C PHE A 18 -1.24 -9.40 -11.11
N LYS A 19 -1.08 -10.46 -11.91
CA LYS A 19 -1.23 -10.42 -13.37
C LYS A 19 -2.70 -10.44 -13.78
N GLU A 20 -3.51 -11.27 -13.11
CA GLU A 20 -4.94 -11.38 -13.35
C GLU A 20 -5.68 -10.22 -12.68
N LYS A 21 -6.03 -9.24 -13.52
CA LYS A 21 -7.19 -8.32 -13.44
C LYS A 21 -6.93 -6.86 -13.13
N ASN A 22 -7.85 -6.08 -13.70
CA ASN A 22 -8.55 -4.89 -13.20
C ASN A 22 -8.55 -4.74 -11.65
N LEU A 23 -7.40 -4.49 -11.05
CA LEU A 23 -7.19 -4.32 -9.60
C LEU A 23 -7.53 -2.91 -9.09
N PHE A 24 -8.50 -2.26 -9.74
CA PHE A 24 -9.16 -1.07 -9.17
C PHE A 24 -10.36 -1.54 -8.36
N GLN A 25 -10.12 -2.00 -7.13
CA GLN A 25 -11.19 -1.89 -6.13
C GLN A 25 -11.36 -0.39 -5.83
N GLU A 26 -12.58 0.12 -6.00
CA GLU A 26 -12.91 1.51 -5.69
C GLU A 26 -12.43 1.86 -4.28
N PHE A 27 -11.45 2.74 -4.26
CA PHE A 27 -10.88 3.37 -3.09
C PHE A 27 -11.99 3.90 -2.16
N GLN A 28 -12.25 3.21 -1.05
CA GLN A 28 -12.97 3.86 0.05
C GLN A 28 -12.09 4.98 0.61
N PHE A 29 -12.73 6.11 0.89
CA PHE A 29 -12.14 7.43 1.09
C PHE A 29 -11.14 7.46 2.27
N HIS A 30 -9.86 7.27 1.97
CA HIS A 30 -8.72 7.66 2.80
C HIS A 30 -7.79 8.55 1.96
N GLN A 31 -6.96 9.39 2.57
CA GLN A 31 -6.07 10.28 1.80
C GLN A 31 -5.01 9.50 1.02
N GLU A 32 -4.53 8.39 1.60
CA GLU A 32 -3.64 7.40 0.99
C GLU A 32 -4.17 6.90 -0.35
N THR A 33 -5.48 6.66 -0.45
CA THR A 33 -6.10 6.11 -1.64
C THR A 33 -6.20 7.09 -2.81
N GLN A 34 -6.06 8.41 -2.61
CA GLN A 34 -6.06 9.37 -3.71
C GLN A 34 -4.70 9.46 -4.42
N ALA A 35 -3.60 9.51 -3.68
CA ALA A 35 -2.25 9.55 -4.27
C ALA A 35 -1.98 8.27 -5.07
N LEU A 36 -2.35 7.12 -4.51
CA LEU A 36 -2.29 5.82 -5.16
C LEU A 36 -3.16 5.76 -6.43
N LYS A 37 -4.37 6.35 -6.40
CA LYS A 37 -5.25 6.42 -7.56
C LYS A 37 -4.66 7.21 -8.72
N HIS A 38 -4.09 8.40 -8.45
CA HIS A 38 -3.45 9.22 -9.48
C HIS A 38 -2.19 8.55 -10.05
N ALA A 39 -1.52 7.75 -9.22
CA ALA A 39 -0.36 6.97 -9.58
C ALA A 39 -0.70 5.66 -10.32
N GLU A 40 -1.98 5.39 -10.60
CA GLU A 40 -2.45 4.13 -11.22
C GLU A 40 -1.99 2.87 -10.45
N ILE A 41 -1.84 2.99 -9.13
CA ILE A 41 -1.39 1.89 -8.27
C ILE A 41 -2.59 1.00 -7.96
N SER A 42 -2.44 -0.27 -8.32
CA SER A 42 -3.41 -1.32 -8.08
C SER A 42 -3.35 -1.81 -6.64
N LYS A 43 -4.49 -2.22 -6.08
CA LYS A 43 -4.57 -2.71 -4.70
C LYS A 43 -5.44 -3.96 -4.60
N ILE A 44 -5.02 -4.91 -3.77
CA ILE A 44 -5.80 -6.08 -3.37
C ILE A 44 -5.70 -6.30 -1.86
N SER A 45 -6.78 -6.69 -1.21
CA SER A 45 -6.74 -7.00 0.23
C SER A 45 -5.99 -8.31 0.48
N ASP A 46 -5.30 -8.41 1.63
CA ASP A 46 -4.59 -9.63 2.02
C ASP A 46 -5.54 -10.83 2.08
N SER A 47 -6.79 -10.61 2.50
CA SER A 47 -7.83 -11.63 2.54
C SER A 47 -8.21 -12.13 1.15
N ASP A 48 -8.35 -11.24 0.16
CA ASP A 48 -8.68 -11.61 -1.21
C ASP A 48 -7.53 -12.39 -1.88
N ILE A 49 -6.28 -11.99 -1.62
CA ILE A 49 -5.11 -12.76 -2.07
C ILE A 49 -5.18 -14.17 -1.49
N LEU A 50 -5.31 -14.29 -0.16
CA LEU A 50 -5.34 -15.60 0.51
C LEU A 50 -6.51 -16.47 0.04
N ARG A 51 -7.70 -15.91 -0.19
CA ARG A 51 -8.84 -16.66 -0.75
C ARG A 51 -8.56 -17.23 -2.13
N THR A 52 -7.73 -16.55 -2.91
CA THR A 52 -7.40 -16.94 -4.28
C THR A 52 -6.30 -17.99 -4.33
N ILE A 53 -5.28 -17.88 -3.48
CA ILE A 53 -4.09 -18.75 -3.55
C ILE A 53 -4.16 -19.98 -2.64
N LEU A 54 -4.96 -19.95 -1.57
CA LEU A 54 -5.06 -21.06 -0.64
C LEU A 54 -6.04 -22.13 -1.16
N PRO A 55 -5.81 -23.41 -0.86
CA PRO A 55 -6.79 -24.47 -1.09
C PRO A 55 -8.15 -24.14 -0.46
N ILE A 56 -9.24 -24.51 -1.15
CA ILE A 56 -10.62 -24.13 -0.78
C ILE A 56 -10.95 -24.57 0.65
N GLU A 57 -10.48 -25.75 1.06
CA GLU A 57 -10.72 -26.31 2.39
C GLU A 57 -10.00 -25.51 3.48
N LEU A 58 -8.78 -25.04 3.19
CA LEU A 58 -7.99 -24.21 4.10
C LEU A 58 -8.56 -22.79 4.19
N SER A 59 -8.90 -22.19 3.05
CA SER A 59 -9.55 -20.89 2.97
C SER A 59 -10.87 -20.88 3.75
N SER A 60 -11.74 -21.86 3.51
CA SER A 60 -13.04 -21.97 4.20
C SER A 60 -12.90 -22.16 5.70
N LYS A 61 -11.93 -22.97 6.16
CA LYS A 61 -11.64 -23.12 7.59
C LYS A 61 -11.11 -21.83 8.20
N MET A 62 -10.16 -21.16 7.53
CA MET A 62 -9.53 -19.94 8.02
C MET A 62 -10.49 -18.76 8.15
N PHE A 63 -11.37 -18.56 7.16
CA PHE A 63 -12.34 -17.47 7.18
C PHE A 63 -13.65 -17.82 7.91
N GLY A 64 -13.93 -19.10 8.13
CA GLY A 64 -15.13 -19.58 8.83
C GLY A 64 -15.00 -19.70 10.35
N SER A 65 -13.78 -19.84 10.91
CA SER A 65 -13.58 -20.18 12.34
C SER A 65 -13.09 -19.03 13.24
N GLY A 66 -12.87 -17.83 12.71
CA GLY A 66 -12.54 -16.65 13.52
C GLY A 66 -11.04 -16.50 13.86
N ASN A 67 -10.36 -15.70 13.03
CA ASN A 67 -9.22 -14.81 13.29
C ASN A 67 -7.83 -15.35 13.67
N LEU A 68 -7.68 -16.55 14.21
CA LEU A 68 -6.40 -16.94 14.81
C LEU A 68 -5.33 -17.37 13.78
N ASN A 69 -5.73 -18.21 12.83
CA ASN A 69 -4.85 -18.62 11.73
C ASN A 69 -4.60 -17.48 10.73
N LEU A 70 -5.56 -16.57 10.58
CA LEU A 70 -5.53 -15.52 9.56
C LEU A 70 -4.31 -14.60 9.72
N LEU A 71 -3.93 -14.23 10.96
CA LEU A 71 -2.77 -13.37 11.20
C LEU A 71 -1.44 -14.05 10.82
N ALA A 72 -1.29 -15.34 11.10
CA ALA A 72 -0.11 -16.11 10.71
C ALA A 72 0.01 -16.23 9.19
N PHE A 73 -1.12 -16.42 8.50
CA PHE A 73 -1.17 -16.42 7.04
C PHE A 73 -0.89 -15.03 6.45
N ILE A 74 -1.34 -13.94 7.07
CA ILE A 74 -1.02 -12.57 6.65
C ILE A 74 0.49 -12.30 6.79
N PHE A 75 1.11 -12.71 7.91
CA PHE A 75 2.56 -12.56 8.05
C PHE A 75 3.31 -13.35 6.98
N ALA A 76 2.95 -14.63 6.78
CA ALA A 76 3.57 -15.47 5.76
C ALA A 76 3.36 -14.90 4.33
N LEU A 77 2.17 -14.38 4.05
CA LEU A 77 1.87 -13.70 2.80
C LEU A 77 2.76 -12.47 2.59
N ARG A 78 2.84 -11.57 3.57
CA ARG A 78 3.65 -10.35 3.46
C ARG A 78 5.13 -10.65 3.37
N HIS A 79 5.63 -11.68 4.07
CA HIS A 79 6.98 -12.19 3.87
C HIS A 79 7.21 -12.63 2.41
N LYS A 80 6.28 -13.41 1.84
CA LYS A 80 6.35 -13.83 0.42
C LYS A 80 6.23 -12.68 -0.56
N ILE A 81 5.48 -11.63 -0.24
CA ILE A 81 5.44 -10.40 -1.05
C ILE A 81 6.78 -9.66 -1.01
N VAL A 82 7.46 -9.60 0.15
CA VAL A 82 8.80 -9.01 0.25
C VAL A 82 9.83 -9.83 -0.55
N GLU A 83 9.76 -11.17 -0.48
CA GLU A 83 10.56 -12.07 -1.31
C GLU A 83 10.31 -11.81 -2.80
N LEU A 84 9.04 -11.73 -3.21
CA LEU A 84 8.67 -11.45 -4.59
C LEU A 84 9.15 -10.08 -5.08
N ASN A 85 9.03 -9.04 -4.25
CA ASN A 85 9.56 -7.71 -4.59
C ASN A 85 11.07 -7.74 -4.82
N SER A 86 11.78 -8.55 -4.03
CA SER A 86 13.23 -8.76 -4.14
C SER A 86 13.60 -9.48 -5.44
N LEU A 87 12.78 -10.44 -5.90
CA LEU A 87 12.93 -11.05 -7.23
C LEU A 87 12.72 -10.04 -8.37
N PHE A 88 11.72 -9.17 -8.26
CA PHE A 88 11.49 -8.10 -9.22
C PHE A 88 12.63 -7.07 -9.25
N HIS A 89 13.16 -6.72 -8.08
CA HIS A 89 14.37 -5.88 -7.96
C HIS A 89 15.56 -6.52 -8.67
N LEU A 90 15.81 -7.80 -8.43
CA LEU A 90 16.92 -8.51 -9.04
C LEU A 90 16.79 -8.57 -10.57
N SER A 91 15.57 -8.80 -11.08
CA SER A 91 15.27 -8.78 -12.51
C SER A 91 15.50 -7.39 -13.13
N ALA A 92 15.09 -6.32 -12.43
CA ALA A 92 15.35 -4.95 -12.88
C ALA A 92 16.86 -4.67 -13.01
N LEU A 93 17.67 -5.05 -12.03
CA LEU A 93 19.13 -4.90 -12.11
C LEU A 93 19.74 -5.72 -13.26
N LYS A 94 19.24 -6.95 -13.49
CA LYS A 94 19.70 -7.80 -14.60
C LYS A 94 19.45 -7.11 -15.95
N LEU A 95 18.28 -6.51 -16.14
CA LEU A 95 17.92 -5.78 -17.36
C LEU A 95 18.71 -4.49 -17.53
N LEU A 96 19.00 -3.78 -16.43
CA LEU A 96 19.85 -2.59 -16.44
C LEU A 96 21.33 -2.91 -16.67
N ARG A 97 21.74 -4.18 -16.58
CA ARG A 97 23.14 -4.62 -16.58
C ARG A 97 23.96 -3.92 -15.48
N SER A 98 23.32 -3.63 -14.34
CA SER A 98 23.99 -2.98 -13.22
C SER A 98 25.09 -3.88 -12.64
N SER A 99 26.20 -3.26 -12.25
CA SER A 99 27.29 -3.92 -11.53
C SER A 99 26.86 -4.49 -10.18
N SER A 100 25.78 -3.97 -9.59
CA SER A 100 25.27 -4.39 -8.27
C SER A 100 24.49 -5.70 -8.31
N TYR A 101 24.15 -6.22 -9.50
CA TYR A 101 23.32 -7.43 -9.65
C TYR A 101 23.86 -8.63 -8.85
N LEU A 102 25.15 -8.97 -9.02
CA LEU A 102 25.74 -10.15 -8.36
C LEU A 102 25.82 -9.96 -6.85
N THR A 103 26.22 -8.77 -6.40
CA THR A 103 26.29 -8.43 -4.98
C THR A 103 24.91 -8.56 -4.33
N LEU A 104 23.88 -7.96 -4.94
CA LEU A 104 22.55 -7.98 -4.38
C LEU A 104 21.94 -9.38 -4.40
N LYS A 105 22.17 -10.16 -5.47
CA LYS A 105 21.75 -11.57 -5.52
C LYS A 105 22.29 -12.33 -4.31
N ASN A 106 23.58 -12.16 -3.99
CA ASN A 106 24.21 -12.84 -2.86
C ASN A 106 23.64 -12.36 -1.52
N GLU A 107 23.36 -11.06 -1.37
CA GLU A 107 22.66 -10.53 -0.18
C GLU A 107 21.28 -11.19 -0.02
N TYR A 108 20.50 -11.32 -1.09
CA TYR A 108 19.19 -11.99 -1.03
C TYR A 108 19.28 -13.49 -0.77
N ASP A 109 20.27 -14.20 -1.31
CA ASP A 109 20.50 -15.62 -1.01
C ASP A 109 20.84 -15.86 0.47
N ILE A 110 21.50 -14.89 1.13
CA ILE A 110 21.76 -14.95 2.58
C ILE A 110 20.48 -14.75 3.38
N ILE A 111 19.63 -13.82 2.94
CA ILE A 111 18.44 -13.39 3.68
C ILE A 111 17.28 -14.39 3.55
N PHE A 112 16.97 -14.80 2.32
CA PHE A 112 15.87 -15.72 2.01
C PHE A 112 16.32 -17.19 1.95
N GLY A 113 17.63 -17.44 1.99
CA GLY A 113 18.22 -18.75 1.84
C GLY A 113 18.45 -19.14 0.37
N LYS A 114 19.09 -20.29 0.17
CA LYS A 114 19.49 -20.80 -1.16
C LYS A 114 18.33 -21.04 -2.13
N GLU A 115 17.11 -21.19 -1.60
CA GLU A 115 15.88 -21.34 -2.41
C GLU A 115 15.58 -20.07 -3.22
N PHE A 116 16.04 -18.90 -2.79
CA PHE A 116 15.80 -17.63 -3.50
C PHE A 116 16.32 -17.65 -4.94
N SER A 117 17.58 -18.05 -5.13
CA SER A 117 18.15 -18.21 -6.47
C SER A 117 17.43 -19.25 -7.33
N LEU A 118 16.98 -20.35 -6.72
CA LEU A 118 16.20 -21.37 -7.43
C LEU A 118 14.86 -20.78 -7.88
N ASN A 119 14.14 -20.11 -6.99
CA ASN A 119 12.90 -19.40 -7.29
C ASN A 119 13.10 -18.36 -8.41
N TYR A 120 14.21 -17.61 -8.39
CA TYR A 120 14.52 -16.65 -9.45
C TYR A 120 14.67 -17.32 -10.82
N HIS A 121 15.33 -18.47 -10.88
CA HIS A 121 15.50 -19.22 -12.12
C HIS A 121 14.20 -19.87 -12.61
N GLU A 122 13.44 -20.50 -11.70
CA GLU A 122 12.16 -21.15 -12.03
C GLU A 122 11.11 -20.15 -12.51
N LEU A 123 11.11 -18.94 -11.94
CA LEU A 123 10.14 -17.89 -12.25
C LEU A 123 10.63 -16.89 -13.30
N GLU A 124 11.78 -17.11 -13.94
CA GLU A 124 12.45 -16.12 -14.81
C GLU A 124 11.51 -15.55 -15.90
N ASN A 125 10.68 -16.40 -16.51
CA ASN A 125 9.71 -16.01 -17.53
C ASN A 125 8.70 -14.97 -17.01
N TYR A 126 8.30 -15.10 -15.75
CA TYR A 126 7.34 -14.20 -15.09
C TYR A 126 7.98 -12.90 -14.60
N LEU A 127 9.29 -12.91 -14.38
CA LEU A 127 10.06 -11.76 -13.92
C LEU A 127 10.48 -10.84 -15.08
N HIS A 128 10.19 -11.21 -16.33
CA HIS A 128 10.56 -10.44 -17.53
C HIS A 128 9.43 -9.48 -17.98
N PRO A 129 9.76 -8.27 -18.50
CA PRO A 129 8.76 -7.29 -18.94
C PRO A 129 7.72 -7.81 -19.93
N ASN A 130 8.12 -8.75 -20.79
CA ASN A 130 7.23 -9.37 -21.78
C ASN A 130 6.02 -10.07 -21.13
N PHE A 131 6.20 -10.68 -19.96
CA PHE A 131 5.09 -11.27 -19.23
C PHE A 131 4.07 -10.21 -18.79
N TRP A 132 4.52 -8.99 -18.49
CA TRP A 132 3.69 -7.90 -18.00
C TRP A 132 3.04 -7.07 -19.12
N GLY A 133 3.43 -7.27 -20.38
CA GLY A 133 2.78 -6.67 -21.55
C GLY A 133 3.19 -5.23 -21.86
N GLN A 134 4.18 -4.70 -21.14
CA GLN A 134 4.78 -3.38 -21.40
C GLN A 134 6.30 -3.52 -21.51
N ALA A 135 6.88 -2.94 -22.56
CA ALA A 135 8.33 -2.99 -22.77
C ALA A 135 9.06 -2.37 -21.58
N LYS A 136 10.07 -3.07 -21.06
CA LYS A 136 10.95 -2.63 -19.96
C LYS A 136 10.27 -2.35 -18.60
N SER A 137 8.99 -2.63 -18.43
CA SER A 137 8.31 -2.47 -17.13
C SER A 137 8.32 -3.75 -16.32
N ILE A 138 8.70 -3.66 -15.04
CA ILE A 138 8.60 -4.74 -14.05
C ILE A 138 7.85 -4.22 -12.82
N PRO A 139 6.97 -5.03 -12.21
CA PRO A 139 6.25 -4.66 -11.00
C PRO A 139 7.13 -4.18 -9.86
N ILE A 140 6.67 -3.18 -9.13
CA ILE A 140 7.05 -2.94 -7.74
C ILE A 140 5.85 -3.32 -6.88
N VAL A 141 6.07 -4.12 -5.85
CA VAL A 141 5.03 -4.51 -4.91
C VAL A 141 5.35 -3.99 -3.52
N GLY A 142 4.32 -3.50 -2.86
CA GLY A 142 4.39 -3.02 -1.48
C GLY A 142 3.10 -3.35 -0.76
N PHE A 143 2.94 -2.89 0.48
CA PHE A 143 1.74 -3.20 1.25
C PHE A 143 1.55 -2.21 2.38
N SER A 144 0.30 -2.10 2.79
CA SER A 144 -0.18 -1.19 3.82
C SER A 144 -1.07 -1.93 4.80
N ALA A 145 -1.58 -1.21 5.80
CA ALA A 145 -2.68 -1.64 6.66
C ALA A 145 -3.85 -2.27 5.88
N VAL A 146 -4.13 -1.78 4.68
CA VAL A 146 -5.35 -2.10 3.94
C VAL A 146 -5.15 -3.12 2.81
N GLY A 147 -3.93 -3.64 2.63
CA GLY A 147 -3.63 -4.67 1.64
C GLY A 147 -2.33 -4.46 0.87
N CYS A 148 -2.13 -5.28 -0.15
CA CYS A 148 -0.99 -5.25 -1.07
C CYS A 148 -1.22 -4.25 -2.20
N HIS A 149 -0.17 -3.55 -2.57
CA HIS A 149 -0.10 -2.56 -3.64
C HIS A 149 0.82 -3.04 -4.75
N PHE A 150 0.47 -2.69 -5.97
CA PHE A 150 1.18 -3.11 -7.17
C PHE A 150 1.25 -1.98 -8.19
N VAL A 151 2.42 -1.75 -8.76
CA VAL A 151 2.62 -0.78 -9.85
C VAL A 151 3.62 -1.31 -10.86
N LEU A 152 3.29 -1.19 -12.15
CA LEU A 152 4.26 -1.48 -13.21
C LEU A 152 5.18 -0.27 -13.41
N ARG A 153 6.49 -0.50 -13.37
CA ARG A 153 7.46 0.57 -13.53
C ARG A 153 8.57 0.19 -14.49
N ASP A 154 8.90 1.09 -15.41
CA ASP A 154 10.07 0.96 -16.28
C ASP A 154 11.33 0.83 -15.41
N VAL A 155 12.18 -0.14 -15.74
CA VAL A 155 13.37 -0.50 -14.96
C VAL A 155 14.38 0.64 -14.85
N THR A 156 14.34 1.65 -15.73
CA THR A 156 15.24 2.81 -15.68
C THR A 156 14.87 3.84 -14.63
N TYR A 157 13.72 3.71 -13.97
CA TYR A 157 13.33 4.57 -12.87
C TYR A 157 13.63 3.95 -11.51
N CYS A 158 13.88 4.83 -10.54
CA CYS A 158 14.05 4.45 -9.16
C CYS A 158 12.83 3.68 -8.65
N ARG A 159 13.10 2.56 -7.99
CA ARG A 159 12.11 1.59 -7.54
C ARG A 159 11.67 1.79 -6.10
N ALA A 160 11.96 2.97 -5.54
CA ALA A 160 11.45 3.38 -4.24
C ALA A 160 9.93 3.53 -4.30
N PHE A 161 9.26 2.93 -3.31
CA PHE A 161 7.82 2.87 -3.21
C PHE A 161 7.41 2.97 -1.74
N ASP A 162 6.47 3.85 -1.44
CA ASP A 162 5.75 3.94 -0.19
C ASP A 162 4.30 4.30 -0.48
N ALA A 163 3.39 3.40 -0.12
CA ALA A 163 1.97 3.60 -0.34
C ALA A 163 1.38 4.83 0.40
N TYR A 164 2.08 5.32 1.42
CA TYR A 164 1.64 6.42 2.28
C TYR A 164 2.19 7.77 1.84
N SER A 165 3.43 7.80 1.33
CA SER A 165 4.17 9.05 1.15
C SER A 165 4.93 9.16 -0.17
N LEU A 166 5.18 8.05 -0.86
CA LEU A 166 5.96 7.99 -2.10
C LEU A 166 5.39 6.93 -3.05
N PRO A 167 4.26 7.19 -3.72
CA PRO A 167 3.61 6.22 -4.61
C PRO A 167 4.59 5.60 -5.63
N PHE A 168 5.47 6.41 -6.22
CA PHE A 168 6.67 5.97 -6.92
C PHE A 168 7.63 7.15 -7.12
N CYS A 169 8.90 6.84 -7.35
CA CYS A 169 9.91 7.83 -7.69
C CYS A 169 10.00 8.08 -9.21
N ASN A 170 10.20 9.35 -9.60
CA ASN A 170 10.36 9.77 -11.00
C ASN A 170 11.81 10.02 -11.42
N TYR A 171 12.79 9.79 -10.54
CA TYR A 171 14.20 9.89 -10.88
C TYR A 171 14.66 8.68 -11.68
N VAL A 172 15.35 8.93 -12.79
CA VAL A 172 16.06 7.91 -13.57
C VAL A 172 17.30 7.46 -12.80
N THR A 173 17.62 6.17 -12.86
CA THR A 173 18.80 5.58 -12.22
C THR A 173 19.26 4.33 -12.97
N SER A 174 20.55 4.01 -12.88
CA SER A 174 21.12 2.73 -13.33
C SER A 174 21.12 1.67 -12.22
N GLU A 175 20.69 2.02 -11.02
CA GLU A 175 20.60 1.18 -9.83
C GLU A 175 19.15 1.00 -9.39
N LEU A 176 18.89 0.20 -8.35
CA LEU A 176 17.52 0.04 -7.82
C LEU A 176 16.92 1.35 -7.31
N PHE A 177 17.73 2.13 -6.58
CA PHE A 177 17.32 3.37 -5.97
C PHE A 177 18.20 4.51 -6.49
N CYS A 178 17.62 5.70 -6.64
CA CYS A 178 18.40 6.91 -6.85
C CYS A 178 19.04 7.38 -5.53
N ASP A 179 19.96 8.33 -5.60
CA ASP A 179 20.68 8.86 -4.42
C ASP A 179 19.76 9.32 -3.29
N HIS A 180 18.60 9.91 -3.63
CA HIS A 180 17.60 10.36 -2.66
C HIS A 180 16.93 9.21 -1.87
N HIS A 181 16.94 7.99 -2.41
CA HIS A 181 16.20 6.85 -1.88
C HIS A 181 17.10 5.66 -1.54
N LEU A 182 18.41 5.86 -1.37
CA LEU A 182 19.32 4.79 -0.94
C LEU A 182 18.91 4.18 0.41
N ARG A 183 18.23 4.96 1.27
CA ARG A 183 17.70 4.51 2.56
C ARG A 183 16.49 3.57 2.44
N GLU A 184 15.94 3.39 1.25
CA GLU A 184 14.85 2.44 0.98
C GLU A 184 15.33 0.98 0.85
N LYS A 185 16.64 0.75 1.00
CA LYS A 185 17.29 -0.57 1.11
C LYS A 185 16.84 -1.30 2.39
N PHE A 186 15.63 -1.84 2.38
CA PHE A 186 15.02 -2.53 3.53
C PHE A 186 15.73 -3.81 3.99
N TRP A 187 16.63 -4.34 3.16
CA TRP A 187 17.42 -5.53 3.46
C TRP A 187 18.81 -5.21 4.06
N GLY A 188 19.07 -3.94 4.38
CA GLY A 188 20.22 -3.55 5.19
C GLY A 188 20.01 -3.84 6.68
N GLU A 189 21.09 -3.84 7.47
CA GLU A 189 21.07 -4.13 8.91
C GLU A 189 20.39 -3.04 9.77
N GLN A 190 20.26 -1.81 9.24
CA GLN A 190 19.73 -0.66 9.99
C GLN A 190 18.54 -0.03 9.28
N ILE A 191 17.40 0.08 9.99
CA ILE A 191 16.35 1.05 9.66
C ILE A 191 16.70 2.38 10.29
N PHE A 192 16.69 3.43 9.48
CA PHE A 192 16.76 4.80 9.94
C PHE A 192 15.36 5.38 10.13
N ASN A 193 15.22 6.38 11.01
CA ASN A 193 13.93 7.04 11.25
C ASN A 193 13.37 7.71 9.99
N GLU A 194 14.25 8.09 9.06
CA GLU A 194 13.94 8.76 7.81
C GLU A 194 13.60 7.79 6.67
N CYS A 195 13.73 6.48 6.88
CA CYS A 195 13.24 5.49 5.92
C CYS A 195 11.71 5.62 5.78
N SER A 196 11.21 5.36 4.57
CA SER A 196 9.78 5.32 4.31
C SER A 196 9.06 4.28 5.19
N VAL A 197 7.74 4.42 5.28
CA VAL A 197 6.91 3.44 6.01
C VAL A 197 7.04 2.07 5.37
N GLN A 198 7.10 2.00 4.03
CA GLN A 198 7.23 0.74 3.32
C GLN A 198 8.57 0.05 3.58
N ALA A 199 9.69 0.78 3.58
CA ALA A 199 11.00 0.19 3.89
C ALA A 199 11.03 -0.40 5.31
N LYS A 200 10.42 0.31 6.26
CA LYS A 200 10.32 -0.15 7.65
C LYS A 200 9.50 -1.43 7.77
N ILE A 201 8.33 -1.42 7.15
CA ILE A 201 7.42 -2.54 7.11
C ILE A 201 8.05 -3.74 6.40
N ALA A 202 8.74 -3.53 5.27
CA ALA A 202 9.39 -4.59 4.52
C ALA A 202 10.47 -5.29 5.35
N GLN A 203 11.32 -4.55 6.08
CA GLN A 203 12.30 -5.17 6.99
C GLN A 203 11.62 -5.96 8.12
N PHE A 204 10.50 -5.47 8.66
CA PHE A 204 9.76 -6.20 9.70
C PHE A 204 9.30 -7.57 9.21
N TYR A 205 8.71 -7.67 8.01
CA TYR A 205 8.28 -8.95 7.47
C TYR A 205 9.41 -9.78 6.87
N LEU A 206 10.56 -9.16 6.55
CA LEU A 206 11.77 -9.85 6.15
C LEU A 206 12.32 -10.70 7.29
N ASN A 207 12.33 -10.16 8.51
CA ASN A 207 12.87 -10.86 9.68
C ASN A 207 11.91 -11.94 10.19
N ILE A 208 12.25 -13.20 9.91
CA ILE A 208 11.47 -14.38 10.32
C ILE A 208 11.39 -14.54 11.86
N HIS A 209 12.30 -13.94 12.62
CA HIS A 209 12.25 -13.99 14.09
C HIS A 209 11.07 -13.18 14.63
N ASN A 210 10.62 -12.14 13.91
CA ASN A 210 9.41 -11.41 14.26
C ASN A 210 8.15 -12.29 14.19
N PHE A 211 8.18 -13.41 13.47
CA PHE A 211 7.10 -14.40 13.55
C PHE A 211 7.19 -15.27 14.82
N LYS A 212 8.40 -15.54 15.32
CA LYS A 212 8.67 -16.50 16.41
C LYS A 212 8.65 -15.87 17.81
N GLU A 213 8.96 -14.57 17.91
CA GLU A 213 9.07 -13.86 19.18
C GLU A 213 7.74 -13.33 19.71
N ILE A 214 6.69 -13.43 18.90
CA ILE A 214 5.43 -12.78 19.18
C ILE A 214 4.40 -13.87 19.46
N ASP A 215 4.06 -14.05 20.74
CA ASP A 215 2.88 -14.84 21.10
C ASP A 215 1.60 -14.18 20.54
N GLU A 216 0.54 -14.96 20.43
CA GLU A 216 -0.70 -14.55 19.77
C GLU A 216 -1.30 -13.25 20.34
N GLU A 217 -1.23 -13.07 21.65
CA GLU A 217 -1.75 -11.89 22.34
C GLU A 217 -0.82 -10.68 22.12
N SER A 218 0.48 -10.92 22.07
CA SER A 218 1.49 -9.93 21.70
C SER A 218 1.38 -9.52 20.22
N LEU A 219 1.00 -10.42 19.32
CA LEU A 219 0.82 -10.11 17.89
C LEU A 219 -0.42 -9.26 17.70
N LYS A 220 -1.50 -9.63 18.39
CA LYS A 220 -2.71 -8.81 18.48
C LYS A 220 -2.41 -7.45 19.08
N LYS A 221 -1.65 -7.37 20.19
CA LYS A 221 -1.23 -6.09 20.80
C LYS A 221 -0.27 -5.28 19.94
N ILE A 222 0.64 -5.88 19.19
CA ILE A 222 1.55 -5.16 18.28
C ILE A 222 0.78 -4.61 17.10
N LEU A 223 -0.19 -5.36 16.56
CA LEU A 223 -1.06 -4.88 15.50
C LEU A 223 -2.05 -3.83 16.03
N ASP A 224 -2.66 -4.05 17.18
CA ASP A 224 -3.53 -3.07 17.85
C ASP A 224 -2.75 -1.81 18.23
N ASN A 225 -1.51 -1.93 18.74
CA ASN A 225 -0.64 -0.80 19.03
C ASN A 225 -0.08 -0.16 17.76
N PHE A 226 0.13 -0.90 16.67
CA PHE A 226 0.50 -0.36 15.38
C PHE A 226 -0.67 0.45 14.82
N PHE A 227 -1.88 -0.10 14.81
CA PHE A 227 -3.09 0.62 14.43
C PHE A 227 -3.42 1.75 15.39
N HIS A 228 -3.15 1.63 16.68
CA HIS A 228 -3.36 2.68 17.69
C HIS A 228 -2.27 3.75 17.62
N TYR A 229 -1.03 3.42 17.25
CA TYR A 229 0.02 4.38 16.94
C TYR A 229 -0.23 5.06 15.59
N PHE A 230 -0.83 4.36 14.62
CA PHE A 230 -1.33 4.94 13.37
C PHE A 230 -2.53 5.87 13.59
N ASP A 231 -3.51 5.42 14.37
CA ASP A 231 -4.68 6.20 14.75
C ASP A 231 -4.26 7.37 15.66
N GLU A 232 -3.26 7.21 16.54
CA GLU A 232 -2.66 8.31 17.29
C GLU A 232 -1.81 9.25 16.43
N SER A 233 -1.04 8.77 15.46
CA SER A 233 -0.24 9.64 14.59
C SER A 233 -1.10 10.40 13.57
N PHE A 234 -2.25 9.84 13.17
CA PHE A 234 -3.31 10.56 12.46
C PHE A 234 -4.15 11.46 13.38
N ARG A 235 -4.44 11.06 14.63
CA ARG A 235 -5.10 11.92 15.63
C ARG A 235 -4.18 13.04 16.12
N ARG A 236 -2.85 12.88 16.08
CA ARG A 236 -1.86 13.94 16.29
C ARG A 236 -1.73 14.85 15.07
N LYS A 237 -2.22 14.42 13.90
CA LYS A 237 -2.62 15.26 12.76
C LYS A 237 -4.10 15.64 12.78
N LYS A 238 -4.81 15.57 13.93
CA LYS A 238 -6.01 16.40 14.06
C LYS A 238 -5.56 17.84 13.84
N PRO A 239 -6.21 18.60 12.96
CA PRO A 239 -6.08 20.04 13.03
C PRO A 239 -6.37 20.42 14.47
N SER A 240 -5.55 21.32 15.03
CA SER A 240 -6.00 22.20 16.09
C SER A 240 -7.45 22.58 15.79
N SER A 241 -8.32 22.53 16.81
CA SER A 241 -9.74 22.90 16.73
C SER A 241 -10.00 23.88 15.57
N ILE A 242 -10.74 23.44 14.54
CA ILE A 242 -11.06 24.25 13.37
C ILE A 242 -11.52 25.62 13.87
N SER A 243 -10.82 26.69 13.48
CA SER A 243 -11.13 28.02 13.99
C SER A 243 -12.55 28.43 13.61
N THR A 244 -13.15 29.31 14.39
CA THR A 244 -14.50 29.86 14.12
C THR A 244 -14.61 30.46 12.73
N GLU A 245 -13.54 31.07 12.23
CA GLU A 245 -13.47 31.67 10.89
C GLU A 245 -13.50 30.59 9.81
N LYS A 246 -12.79 29.48 10.05
CA LYS A 246 -12.76 28.36 9.10
C LYS A 246 -14.10 27.65 9.05
N VAL A 247 -14.79 27.46 10.18
CA VAL A 247 -16.16 26.92 10.19
C VAL A 247 -17.12 27.80 9.38
N LYS A 248 -17.03 29.13 9.54
CA LYS A 248 -17.83 30.07 8.74
C LYS A 248 -17.55 29.95 7.24
N GLU A 249 -16.28 29.83 6.86
CA GLU A 249 -15.89 29.63 5.45
C GLU A 249 -16.49 28.35 4.87
N LEU A 250 -16.41 27.24 5.61
CA LEU A 250 -16.95 25.93 5.21
C LEU A 250 -18.48 25.99 5.01
N LEU A 251 -19.19 26.56 5.98
CA LEU A 251 -20.65 26.71 5.92
C LEU A 251 -21.08 27.61 4.76
N ASN A 252 -20.41 28.76 4.58
CA ASN A 252 -20.70 29.69 3.49
C ASN A 252 -20.50 29.06 2.11
N PHE A 253 -19.48 28.21 1.93
CA PHE A 253 -19.22 27.53 0.66
C PHE A 253 -20.41 26.68 0.19
N TYR A 254 -21.12 26.06 1.14
CA TYR A 254 -22.32 25.27 0.89
C TYR A 254 -23.63 25.99 1.19
N SER A 255 -23.56 27.30 1.43
CA SER A 255 -24.72 28.15 1.70
C SER A 255 -25.52 27.70 2.94
N PHE A 256 -24.83 27.23 3.98
CA PHE A 256 -25.39 27.05 5.31
C PHE A 256 -25.10 28.28 6.16
N SER A 257 -26.06 28.67 7.00
CA SER A 257 -25.97 29.85 7.85
C SER A 257 -25.25 29.54 9.15
N THR A 258 -25.52 28.36 9.73
CA THR A 258 -24.93 27.92 11.00
C THR A 258 -24.66 26.42 11.02
N LEU A 259 -23.86 25.99 12.00
CA LEU A 259 -23.59 24.57 12.20
C LEU A 259 -24.83 23.85 12.78
N GLU A 260 -25.63 24.55 13.57
CA GLU A 260 -26.91 24.06 14.10
C GLU A 260 -27.91 23.80 12.98
N GLU A 261 -27.99 24.70 11.98
CA GLU A 261 -28.80 24.48 10.78
C GLU A 261 -28.37 23.17 10.11
N LEU A 262 -27.07 23.03 9.83
CA LEU A 262 -26.50 21.83 9.21
C LEU A 262 -26.79 20.54 10.00
N LYS A 263 -26.76 20.59 11.34
CA LYS A 263 -27.11 19.46 12.20
C LYS A 263 -28.59 19.06 12.10
N ILE A 264 -29.48 20.03 11.89
CA ILE A 264 -30.93 19.80 11.74
C ILE A 264 -31.24 19.24 10.35
N VAL A 265 -30.67 19.80 9.27
CA VAL A 265 -30.93 19.32 7.90
C VAL A 265 -30.21 18.01 7.58
N GLY A 266 -29.18 17.66 8.37
CA GLY A 266 -28.50 16.37 8.32
C GLY A 266 -27.49 16.24 7.18
N GLY A 267 -26.78 15.10 7.19
CA GLY A 267 -25.74 14.79 6.20
C GLY A 267 -26.25 14.62 4.76
N GLU A 268 -27.55 14.40 4.56
CA GLU A 268 -28.15 14.22 3.23
C GLU A 268 -28.19 15.53 2.42
N GLU A 269 -28.57 16.65 3.04
CA GLU A 269 -28.60 17.95 2.36
C GLU A 269 -27.17 18.46 2.09
N LEU A 270 -26.24 18.24 3.01
CA LEU A 270 -24.82 18.51 2.78
C LEU A 270 -24.28 17.71 1.58
N ARG A 271 -24.62 16.42 1.49
CA ARG A 271 -24.25 15.56 0.38
C ARG A 271 -24.85 16.04 -0.93
N LYS A 272 -26.11 16.45 -0.93
CA LYS A 272 -26.78 17.00 -2.13
C LYS A 272 -26.07 18.25 -2.64
N ARG A 273 -25.79 19.23 -1.77
CA ARG A 273 -25.09 20.47 -2.14
C ARG A 273 -23.64 20.22 -2.56
N PHE A 274 -22.97 19.23 -1.96
CA PHE A 274 -21.68 18.75 -2.44
C PHE A 274 -21.76 18.24 -3.88
N LEU A 275 -22.70 17.36 -4.18
CA LEU A 275 -22.86 16.79 -5.53
C LEU A 275 -23.15 17.88 -6.58
N GLU A 276 -23.95 18.89 -6.22
CA GLU A 276 -24.23 20.05 -7.08
C GLU A 276 -22.97 20.88 -7.37
N LYS A 277 -22.20 21.24 -6.33
CA LYS A 277 -20.93 21.98 -6.48
C LYS A 277 -19.86 21.15 -7.20
N ALA A 278 -19.76 19.85 -6.90
CA ALA A 278 -18.82 18.93 -7.53
C ALA A 278 -19.12 18.77 -9.02
N LYS A 279 -20.41 18.66 -9.40
CA LYS A 279 -20.84 18.61 -10.81
C LYS A 279 -20.48 19.90 -11.55
N TYR A 280 -20.59 21.05 -10.89
CA TYR A 280 -20.30 22.36 -11.46
C TYR A 280 -18.79 22.61 -11.62
N PHE A 281 -17.98 22.23 -10.63
CA PHE A 281 -16.52 22.42 -10.65
C PHE A 281 -15.74 21.28 -11.31
N HIS A 282 -16.40 20.23 -11.80
CA HIS A 282 -15.73 19.04 -12.34
C HIS A 282 -14.80 19.38 -13.53
N PRO A 283 -13.51 18.99 -13.48
CA PRO A 283 -12.54 19.29 -14.56
C PRO A 283 -12.97 18.77 -15.93
N ASP A 284 -13.53 17.55 -15.99
CA ASP A 284 -14.03 16.95 -17.24
C ASP A 284 -15.22 17.71 -17.86
N LYS A 285 -15.80 18.67 -17.13
CA LYS A 285 -16.86 19.58 -17.60
C LYS A 285 -16.36 21.00 -17.81
N GLY A 286 -15.04 21.20 -17.87
CA GLY A 286 -14.39 22.51 -17.99
C GLY A 286 -14.33 23.30 -16.67
N GLY A 287 -14.58 22.65 -15.54
CA GLY A 287 -14.51 23.27 -14.21
C GLY A 287 -13.08 23.35 -13.64
N SER A 288 -12.90 24.14 -12.59
CA SER A 288 -11.59 24.30 -11.93
C SER A 288 -11.27 23.11 -11.02
N GLN A 289 -10.14 22.44 -11.29
CA GLN A 289 -9.62 21.35 -10.47
C GLN A 289 -9.38 21.76 -9.01
N ASP A 290 -8.90 22.98 -8.78
CA ASP A 290 -8.69 23.52 -7.44
C ASP A 290 -10.02 23.74 -6.70
N ARG A 291 -11.05 24.25 -7.39
CA ARG A 291 -12.39 24.43 -6.81
C ARG A 291 -13.09 23.10 -6.54
N PHE A 292 -12.86 22.10 -7.39
CA PHE A 292 -13.35 20.74 -7.17
C PHE A 292 -12.70 20.09 -5.96
N ARG A 293 -11.38 20.26 -5.81
CA ARG A 293 -10.63 19.82 -4.62
C ARG A 293 -11.11 20.54 -3.36
N GLN A 294 -11.26 21.87 -3.41
CA GLN A 294 -11.77 22.69 -2.31
C GLN A 294 -13.17 22.24 -1.87
N ALA A 295 -14.08 21.98 -2.81
CA ALA A 295 -15.40 21.44 -2.49
C ALA A 295 -15.28 20.11 -1.73
N ARG A 296 -14.48 19.18 -2.25
CA ARG A 296 -14.29 17.87 -1.60
C ARG A 296 -13.73 17.99 -0.19
N GLU A 297 -12.69 18.81 0.01
CA GLU A 297 -12.10 19.05 1.33
C GLU A 297 -13.10 19.69 2.30
N TYR A 298 -13.93 20.62 1.84
CA TYR A 298 -14.88 21.32 2.70
C TYR A 298 -16.04 20.40 3.11
N TYR A 299 -16.48 19.53 2.20
CA TYR A 299 -17.48 18.51 2.49
C TYR A 299 -17.02 17.53 3.57
N GLU A 300 -15.78 17.01 3.46
CA GLU A 300 -15.23 16.07 4.46
C GLU A 300 -15.10 16.74 5.84
N ASN A 301 -14.60 17.99 5.90
CA ASN A 301 -14.49 18.75 7.15
C ASN A 301 -15.86 18.97 7.83
N LEU A 302 -16.89 19.32 7.07
CA LEU A 302 -18.25 19.47 7.61
C LEU A 302 -18.86 18.13 8.03
N ARG A 303 -18.59 17.04 7.31
CA ARG A 303 -19.06 15.69 7.69
C ARG A 303 -18.43 15.24 9.00
N GLU A 304 -17.15 15.51 9.22
CA GLU A 304 -16.48 15.22 10.49
C GLU A 304 -17.04 16.04 11.67
N LEU A 305 -17.45 17.30 11.43
CA LEU A 305 -18.11 18.13 12.45
C LEU A 305 -19.52 17.66 12.79
N LEU A 306 -20.18 16.90 11.91
CA LEU A 306 -21.47 16.26 12.14
C LEU A 306 -21.35 14.89 12.82
N GLY A 307 -20.23 14.20 12.65
CA GLY A 307 -19.95 12.90 13.28
C GLY A 307 -19.50 12.99 14.75
N LYS A 308 -19.45 14.19 15.32
CA LYS A 308 -19.19 14.49 16.74
C LYS A 308 -20.41 15.11 17.39
#